data_AF-A0AA37S3Q5-F1
#
_entry.id   AF-A0AA37S3Q5-F1
#
_cell.length_a   1.000
_cell.length_b   1.000
_cell.length_c   1.000
_cell.angle_alpha   90.00
_cell.angle_beta   90.00
_cell.angle_gamma   90.00
#
_symmetry.space_group_name_H-M   'P 1'
#
loop_
_entity.id
_entity.type
_entity.pdbx_description
1 polymer ?
#
loop_
_entity_poly.entity_id
_entity_poly.type
_entity_poly.pdbx_seq_one_letter_code
_entity_poly.pdbx_strand_id
1 'polypeptide(L)' 'MGTFQLILFIVFAVLTTLGYKKNNRNLMLLGAITISFAFVGLEFLLGFDEGLSRTDYE' A
#
# COMPACT_ATOMS: atom_id res chain seq x y z
N MET A 1 0.81 -15.92 2.39
CA MET A 1 0.61 -14.59 1.79
C MET A 1 -0.41 -14.71 0.67
N GLY A 2 -1.41 -13.84 0.63
CA GLY A 2 -2.33 -13.77 -0.51
C GLY A 2 -1.60 -13.29 -1.78
N THR A 3 -2.10 -13.68 -2.95
CA THR A 3 -1.49 -13.33 -4.25
C THR A 3 -1.29 -11.81 -4.42
N PHE A 4 -2.28 -11.01 -4.00
CA PHE A 4 -2.21 -9.55 -4.07
C PHE A 4 -1.09 -8.96 -3.19
N GLN A 5 -0.99 -9.44 -1.95
CA GLN A 5 0.07 -9.04 -1.01
C GLN A 5 1.46 -9.42 -1.53
N LEU A 6 1.60 -10.60 -2.15
CA LEU A 6 2.85 -11.02 -2.77
C LEU A 6 3.25 -10.10 -3.95
N ILE A 7 2.29 -9.75 -4.82
CA ILE A 7 2.53 -8.82 -5.93
C ILE A 7 2.99 -7.46 -5.41
N LEU A 8 2.28 -6.88 -4.44
CA LEU A 8 2.66 -5.60 -3.86
C LEU A 8 4.02 -5.65 -3.15
N PHE A 9 4.35 -6.76 -2.50
CA PHE A 9 5.67 -6.96 -1.90
C PHE A 9 6.79 -6.98 -2.96
N ILE A 10 6.58 -7.66 -4.09
CA ILE A 10 7.53 -7.66 -5.21
C ILE A 10 7.67 -6.25 -5.78
N VAL A 11 6.56 -5.53 -5.99
CA VAL A 11 6.57 -4.14 -6.48
C VAL A 11 7.33 -3.23 -5.51
N PHE A 12 7.11 -3.36 -4.20
CA PHE A 12 7.87 -2.66 -3.17
C PHE A 12 9.37 -2.92 -3.29
N ALA A 13 9.78 -4.18 -3.41
CA ALA A 13 11.19 -4.55 -3.52
C ALA A 13 11.85 -3.88 -4.73
N VAL A 14 11.17 -3.88 -5.89
CA VAL A 14 11.65 -3.25 -7.12
C VAL A 14 11.72 -1.72 -6.97
N LEU A 15 10.65 -1.08 -6.52
CA LEU A 15 10.58 0.38 -6.38
C LEU A 15 11.61 0.91 -5.38
N THR A 16 11.76 0.25 -4.24
CA THR A 16 12.73 0.63 -3.20
C THR A 16 14.16 0.44 -3.70
N THR A 17 14.46 -0.67 -4.37
CA THR A 17 15.79 -0.92 -4.95
C THR A 17 16.14 0.13 -6.01
N LEU A 18 15.22 0.42 -6.94
CA LEU A 18 15.42 1.45 -7.96
C LEU A 18 15.49 2.85 -7.33
N GLY A 19 14.69 3.13 -6.31
CA GLY A 19 14.67 4.37 -5.56
C GLY A 19 16.01 4.66 -4.89
N TYR A 20 16.57 3.68 -4.16
CA TYR A 20 17.89 3.78 -3.57
C TYR A 20 18.99 3.92 -4.62
N LYS A 21 18.99 3.07 -5.66
CA LYS A 21 20.01 3.12 -6.72
C LYS A 21 20.06 4.47 -7.43
N LYS A 22 18.90 5.09 -7.67
CA LYS A 22 18.79 6.39 -8.36
C LYS A 22 18.74 7.58 -7.40
N ASN A 23 18.81 7.36 -6.09
CA ASN A 23 18.56 8.36 -5.05
C ASN A 23 17.27 9.17 -5.30
N ASN A 24 16.23 8.51 -5.82
CA ASN A 24 14.97 9.15 -6.16
C ASN A 24 13.97 8.96 -5.01
N ARG A 25 13.82 10.03 -4.21
CA ARG A 25 12.94 10.05 -3.03
C ARG A 25 11.48 9.74 -3.37
N ASN A 26 11.00 10.12 -4.55
CA ASN A 26 9.62 9.84 -4.95
C ASN A 26 9.40 8.34 -5.17
N LEU A 27 10.39 7.63 -5.72
CA LEU A 27 10.32 6.17 -5.87
C LEU A 27 10.42 5.45 -4.52
N MET A 28 11.25 5.97 -3.61
CA MET A 28 11.35 5.44 -2.24
C MET A 28 10.02 5.64 -1.47
N LEU A 29 9.42 6.82 -1.59
CA LEU A 29 8.11 7.14 -1.01
C LEU A 29 7.02 6.23 -1.60
N LEU A 30 7.01 6.04 -2.92
CA LEU A 30 6.05 5.15 -3.57
C LEU A 30 6.21 3.70 -3.09
N GLY A 31 7.44 3.23 -2.89
CA GLY A 31 7.71 1.95 -2.26
C GLY A 31 7.13 1.87 -0.84
N ALA A 32 7.38 2.88 0.01
CA ALA A 32 6.84 2.93 1.37
C ALA A 32 5.30 2.91 1.42
N ILE A 33 4.64 3.59 0.47
CA ILE A 33 3.18 3.53 0.33
C ILE A 33 2.76 2.11 -0.09
N THR A 34 3.41 1.54 -1.10
CA THR A 34 3.10 0.20 -1.62
C THR A 34 3.16 -0.88 -0.54
N ILE A 35 4.20 -0.88 0.29
CA ILE A 35 4.34 -1.86 1.38
C ILE A 35 3.28 -1.67 2.47
N SER A 36 2.89 -0.43 2.75
CA SER A 36 1.80 -0.13 3.70
C SER A 36 0.47 -0.71 3.20
N PHE A 37 0.18 -0.57 1.90
CA PHE A 37 -1.00 -1.17 1.27
C PHE A 37 -0.95 -2.70 1.20
N ALA A 38 0.24 -3.28 1.07
CA ALA A 38 0.40 -4.74 1.03
C ALA A 38 -0.03 -5.42 2.33
N PHE A 39 0.13 -4.75 3.48
CA PHE A 39 -0.10 -5.36 4.80
C PHE A 39 -1.28 -4.79 5.56
N VAL A 40 -1.62 -3.52 5.37
CA VAL A 40 -2.63 -2.83 6.20
C VAL A 40 -3.64 -2.06 5.36
N GLY A 41 -3.24 -1.52 4.20
CA GLY A 41 -4.05 -0.55 3.49
C GLY A 41 -5.39 -1.08 2.95
N LEU A 42 -5.50 -2.34 2.55
CA LEU A 42 -6.77 -2.87 2.03
C LEU A 42 -7.82 -3.04 3.14
N GLU A 43 -7.44 -3.64 4.26
CA GLU A 43 -8.33 -3.80 5.42
C GLU A 43 -8.72 -2.45 6.01
N PHE A 44 -7.77 -1.50 6.05
CA PHE A 44 -8.06 -0.13 6.42
C PHE A 44 -9.08 0.53 5.50
N LEU A 45 -8.94 0.38 4.17
CA LEU A 45 -9.87 1.00 3.21
C LEU A 45 -11.28 0.44 3.33
N LEU A 46 -11.41 -0.88 3.49
CA LEU A 46 -12.70 -1.55 3.68
C LEU A 46 -13.36 -1.12 4.99
N GLY A 47 -12.61 -1.11 6.10
CA GLY A 47 -13.14 -0.65 7.38
C GLY A 47 -13.53 0.83 7.38
N PHE A 48 -12.79 1.65 6.64
CA PHE A 48 -13.11 3.07 6.46
C PHE A 48 -14.41 3.29 5.66
N ASP A 49 -14.57 2.57 4.54
CA ASP A 49 -15.78 2.61 3.70
C ASP A 49 -17.03 2.14 4.45
N GLU A 50 -16.90 1.06 5.23
CA GLU A 50 -17.99 0.54 6.06
C GLU A 50 -18.38 1.53 7.17
N GLY A 51 -17.40 2.22 7.77
CA GLY A 51 -17.65 3.27 8.76
C GLY A 51 -18.40 4.47 8.18
N LEU A 52 -18.00 4.94 7.00
CA LEU A 52 -18.70 6.02 6.30
C LEU A 52 -20.13 5.61 5.91
N SER A 53 -20.29 4.44 5.31
CA SER A 53 -21.59 3.94 4.89
C SER A 53 -22.56 3.80 6.05
N ARG A 54 -22.11 3.34 7.23
CA ARG A 54 -22.97 3.29 8.43
C ARG A 54 -23.39 4.67 8.94
N THR A 55 -22.55 5.69 8.78
CA THR A 55 -22.83 7.04 9.27
C THR A 55 -23.89 7.75 8.41
N ASP A 56 -24.05 7.38 7.14
CA ASP A 56 -25.08 7.92 6.24
C ASP A 56 -26.49 7.34 6.48
N TYR A 57 -26.63 6.24 7.24
CA TYR A 57 -27.91 5.60 7.56
C TYR A 57 -28.39 5.84 9.01
N GLU A 58 -27.67 6.64 9.80
CA GLU A 58 -28.09 7.17 11.11
C GLU A 58 -28.50 8.65 11.00
#